data_AF-A0A8S0GP47-F1
#
_entry.id   AF-A0A8S0GP47-F1
#
_cell.length_a   1.000
_cell.length_b   1.000
_cell.length_c   1.000
_cell.angle_alpha   90.00
_cell.angle_beta   90.00
_cell.angle_gamma   90.00
#
_symmetry.space_group_name_H-M   'P 1'
#
loop_
_entity.id
_entity.type
_entity.pdbx_description
1 polymer ?
#
loop_
_entity_poly.entity_id
_entity_poly.type
_entity_poly.pdbx_seq_one_letter_code
_entity_poly.pdbx_strand_id
1 'polypeptide(L)'
;MYGLARQGQAPKGFAQVSKHGVPWMTVVVMAVTLLIGVVLNYLIPENIFLLIASLATFATVWVWLMILLTHVAMRRSMTAEQVAQLQFKVPFWPWAPAAAIAFMLFIFGVLGYFPKTQGALIVGVVWIALLIVAYMLWVKPMAGQAQAIMSDAPLPTDH
;
A
#
# COMPACT_ATOMS: atom_id res chain seq x y z
N MET A 1 -6.96 6.61 -0.15
CA MET A 1 -6.45 8.00 -0.02
C MET A 1 -7.07 8.76 1.15
N TYR A 2 -8.40 8.81 1.29
CA TYR A 2 -9.08 9.54 2.38
C TYR A 2 -8.69 9.08 3.81
N GLY A 3 -8.62 7.77 4.09
CA GLY A 3 -8.22 7.24 5.41
C GLY A 3 -6.77 7.56 5.80
N LEU A 4 -5.85 7.59 4.82
CA LEU A 4 -4.44 7.95 5.03
C LEU A 4 -4.25 9.44 5.31
N ALA A 5 -5.04 10.30 4.66
CA ALA A 5 -5.07 11.74 4.95
C ALA A 5 -5.61 12.03 6.36
N ARG A 6 -6.58 11.24 6.83
CA ARG A 6 -7.10 11.32 8.21
C ARG A 6 -6.08 10.83 9.26
N GLN A 7 -5.19 9.92 8.89
CA GLN A 7 -4.02 9.49 9.68
C GLN A 7 -2.80 10.42 9.51
N GLY A 8 -2.96 11.55 8.80
CA GLY A 8 -1.90 12.55 8.59
C GLY A 8 -0.78 12.14 7.62
N GLN A 9 -0.91 10.98 6.98
CA GLN A 9 0.03 10.44 5.99
C GLN A 9 -0.15 11.04 4.58
N ALA A 10 -1.01 12.05 4.42
CA ALA A 10 -1.19 12.80 3.17
C ALA A 10 -1.49 14.29 3.45
N PRO A 11 -1.18 15.22 2.52
CA PRO A 11 -1.42 16.65 2.71
C PRO A 11 -2.88 16.95 3.09
N LYS A 12 -3.12 17.94 3.96
CA LYS A 12 -4.44 18.28 4.54
C LYS A 12 -5.58 18.46 3.51
N GLY A 13 -5.25 18.80 2.25
CA GLY A 13 -6.23 18.87 1.16
C GLY A 13 -6.90 17.52 0.83
N PHE A 14 -6.23 16.38 1.03
CA PHE A 14 -6.80 15.04 0.77
C PHE A 14 -7.79 14.58 1.83
N ALA A 15 -7.91 15.34 2.94
CA ALA A 15 -8.89 15.09 4.00
C ALA A 15 -10.21 15.85 3.78
N GLN A 16 -10.31 16.69 2.75
CA GLN A 16 -11.54 17.44 2.47
C GLN A 16 -12.53 16.58 1.67
N VAL A 17 -13.67 16.27 2.30
CA VAL A 17 -14.83 15.65 1.65
C VAL A 17 -15.73 16.72 1.06
N SER A 18 -16.29 16.47 -0.12
CA SER A 18 -17.36 17.30 -0.69
C SER A 18 -18.64 17.18 0.15
N LYS A 19 -19.58 18.10 -0.05
CA LYS A 19 -20.91 18.11 0.61
C LYS A 19 -21.69 16.79 0.48
N HIS A 20 -21.35 15.95 -0.51
CA HIS A 20 -21.96 14.63 -0.74
C HIS A 20 -21.15 13.46 -0.15
N GLY A 21 -20.19 13.72 0.74
CA GLY A 21 -19.37 12.68 1.39
C GLY A 21 -18.28 12.06 0.51
N VAL A 22 -18.15 12.52 -0.74
CA VAL A 22 -17.15 12.02 -1.69
C VAL A 22 -15.86 12.84 -1.58
N PRO A 23 -14.67 12.24 -1.44
CA PRO A 23 -13.38 12.93 -1.52
C PRO A 23 -13.14 13.43 -2.94
N TRP A 24 -13.63 14.62 -3.27
CA TRP A 24 -13.61 15.17 -4.64
C TRP A 24 -12.21 15.24 -5.23
N MET A 25 -11.19 15.50 -4.41
CA MET A 25 -9.81 15.54 -4.86
C MET A 25 -9.28 14.16 -5.28
N THR A 26 -9.77 13.07 -4.68
CA THR A 26 -9.42 11.71 -5.15
C THR A 26 -10.03 11.45 -6.52
N VAL A 27 -11.27 11.91 -6.76
CA VAL A 27 -11.95 11.76 -8.05
C VAL A 27 -11.22 12.55 -9.14
N VAL A 28 -10.85 13.80 -8.87
CA VAL A 28 -10.11 14.63 -9.82
C VAL A 28 -8.74 14.03 -10.14
N VAL A 29 -8.01 13.57 -9.12
CA VAL A 29 -6.72 12.89 -9.34
C VAL A 29 -6.89 11.66 -10.23
N MET A 30 -7.88 10.80 -9.97
CA MET A 30 -8.16 9.64 -10.82
C MET A 30 -8.50 10.05 -12.26
N ALA A 31 -9.34 11.07 -12.45
CA ALA A 31 -9.71 11.55 -13.78
C ALA A 31 -8.50 12.10 -14.56
N VAL A 32 -7.65 12.89 -13.91
CA VAL A 32 -6.41 13.40 -14.50
C VAL A 32 -5.44 12.27 -14.84
N THR A 33 -5.27 11.29 -13.94
CA THR A 33 -4.43 10.12 -14.21
C THR A 33 -4.93 9.31 -15.42
N LEU A 34 -6.25 9.14 -15.56
CA LEU A 34 -6.84 8.46 -16.71
C LEU A 34 -6.59 9.24 -18.02
N LEU A 35 -6.81 10.56 -18.01
CA LEU A 35 -6.55 11.41 -19.16
C LEU A 35 -5.08 11.38 -19.58
N ILE A 36 -4.15 11.44 -18.62
CA ILE A 36 -2.71 11.29 -18.87
C ILE A 36 -2.46 9.92 -19.53
N GLY A 37 -3.05 8.84 -19.01
CA GLY A 37 -2.94 7.51 -19.60
C GLY A 37 -3.40 7.45 -21.06
N VAL A 38 -4.51 8.10 -21.41
CA VAL A 38 -5.03 8.18 -22.79
C VAL A 38 -4.08 8.98 -23.70
N VAL A 39 -3.56 10.11 -23.23
CA VAL A 39 -2.61 10.94 -24.00
C VAL A 39 -1.31 10.17 -24.26
N LEU A 40 -0.74 9.53 -23.22
CA LEU A 40 0.44 8.68 -23.38
C LEU A 40 0.16 7.49 -24.30
N ASN A 41 -1.06 6.95 -24.28
CA ASN A 41 -1.46 5.88 -25.19
C ASN A 41 -1.42 6.31 -26.66
N TYR A 42 -1.82 7.56 -26.95
CA TYR A 42 -1.75 8.12 -28.29
C TYR A 42 -0.31 8.42 -28.75
N LEU A 43 0.55 8.89 -27.84
CA LEU A 43 1.92 9.31 -28.17
C LEU A 43 2.92 8.14 -28.31
N ILE A 44 2.77 7.07 -27.53
CA ILE A 44 3.72 5.93 -27.51
C ILE A 44 2.96 4.59 -27.49
N PRO A 45 2.15 4.28 -28.52
CA PRO A 45 1.19 3.18 -28.49
C PRO A 45 1.84 1.80 -28.31
N GLU A 46 3.03 1.58 -28.89
CA GLU A 46 3.66 0.26 -28.92
C GLU A 46 4.11 -0.22 -27.53
N ASN A 47 4.59 0.68 -26.67
CA ASN A 47 5.18 0.30 -25.38
C ASN A 47 4.31 0.66 -24.17
N ILE A 48 3.43 1.65 -24.28
CA ILE A 48 2.62 2.13 -23.16
C ILE A 48 1.67 1.06 -22.60
N PHE A 49 1.07 0.24 -23.48
CA PHE A 49 0.21 -0.84 -23.05
C PHE A 49 0.99 -1.88 -22.23
N LEU A 50 2.17 -2.29 -22.74
CA LEU A 50 3.02 -3.23 -22.03
C LEU A 50 3.52 -2.66 -20.71
N LEU A 51 3.88 -1.38 -20.65
CA LEU A 51 4.32 -0.71 -19.43
C LEU A 51 3.20 -0.66 -18.37
N ILE A 52 2.01 -0.22 -18.75
CA ILE A 52 0.86 -0.14 -17.83
C ILE A 52 0.43 -1.53 -17.37
N ALA A 53 0.33 -2.50 -18.29
CA ALA A 53 -0.02 -3.88 -17.96
C ALA A 53 1.02 -4.52 -17.02
N SER A 54 2.31 -4.27 -17.27
CA SER A 54 3.42 -4.72 -16.44
C SER A 54 3.36 -4.11 -15.04
N LEU A 55 3.13 -2.80 -14.94
CA LEU A 55 2.97 -2.10 -13.67
C LEU A 55 1.75 -2.61 -12.90
N ALA A 56 0.61 -2.81 -13.56
CA ALA A 56 -0.61 -3.33 -12.95
C ALA A 56 -0.44 -4.77 -12.44
N THR A 57 0.24 -5.62 -13.22
CA THR A 57 0.56 -7.00 -12.84
C THR A 57 1.45 -7.03 -11.60
N PHE A 58 2.53 -6.25 -11.61
CA PHE A 58 3.43 -6.13 -10.47
C PHE A 58 2.72 -5.59 -9.23
N ALA A 59 1.98 -4.49 -9.36
CA ALA A 59 1.25 -3.87 -8.25
C ALA A 59 0.22 -4.83 -7.64
N THR A 60 -0.45 -5.62 -8.47
CA THR A 60 -1.40 -6.64 -8.00
C THR A 60 -0.69 -7.67 -7.12
N VAL A 61 0.35 -8.33 -7.64
CA VAL A 61 1.11 -9.36 -6.88
C VAL A 61 1.71 -8.75 -5.60
N TRP A 62 2.25 -7.54 -5.69
CA TRP A 62 2.80 -6.81 -4.54
C TRP A 62 1.75 -6.54 -3.46
N VAL A 63 0.56 -6.08 -3.82
CA VAL A 63 -0.55 -5.84 -2.88
C VAL A 63 -0.97 -7.13 -2.19
N TRP A 64 -1.11 -8.24 -2.93
CA TRP A 64 -1.43 -9.54 -2.34
C TRP A 64 -0.38 -10.01 -1.35
N LEU A 65 0.91 -9.89 -1.69
CA LEU A 65 2.00 -10.19 -0.78
C LEU A 65 1.92 -9.32 0.49
N MET A 66 1.71 -8.01 0.35
CA MET A 66 1.60 -7.11 1.50
C MET A 66 0.38 -7.41 2.38
N ILE A 67 -0.76 -7.79 1.79
CA ILE A 67 -1.94 -8.22 2.55
C ILE A 67 -1.62 -9.46 3.38
N LEU A 68 -0.97 -10.47 2.78
CA LEU A 68 -0.56 -11.69 3.48
C LEU A 68 0.44 -11.41 4.60
N LEU A 69 1.45 -10.59 4.33
CA LEU A 69 2.45 -10.19 5.33
C LEU A 69 1.81 -9.41 6.47
N THR A 70 0.92 -8.46 6.18
CA THR A 70 0.19 -7.69 7.19
C THR A 70 -0.70 -8.61 8.02
N HIS A 71 -1.37 -9.58 7.40
CA HIS A 71 -2.19 -10.56 8.10
C HIS A 71 -1.35 -11.43 9.06
N VAL A 72 -0.17 -11.90 8.63
CA VAL A 72 0.76 -12.65 9.49
C VAL A 72 1.34 -11.77 10.61
N ALA A 73 1.73 -10.53 10.30
CA ALA A 73 2.27 -9.57 11.26
C ALA A 73 1.24 -9.21 12.33
N MET A 74 0.00 -8.92 11.92
CA MET A 74 -1.13 -8.69 12.82
C MET A 74 -1.28 -9.88 13.77
N ARG A 75 -1.34 -11.12 13.24
CA ARG A 75 -1.49 -12.31 14.09
C ARG A 75 -0.31 -12.56 15.03
N ARG A 76 0.91 -12.18 14.64
CA ARG A 76 2.11 -12.24 15.50
C ARG A 76 2.13 -11.15 16.57
N SER A 77 1.53 -10.00 16.32
CA SER A 77 1.46 -8.88 17.27
C SER A 77 0.34 -9.02 18.32
N MET A 78 -0.55 -9.99 18.16
CA MET A 78 -1.67 -10.22 19.09
C MET A 78 -1.28 -11.16 20.22
N THR A 79 -1.71 -10.85 21.44
CA THR A 79 -1.59 -11.75 22.59
C THR A 79 -2.55 -12.93 22.48
N ALA A 80 -2.25 -14.04 23.18
CA ALA A 80 -3.05 -15.27 23.13
C ALA A 80 -4.54 -15.04 23.46
N GLU A 81 -4.85 -14.10 24.36
CA GLU A 81 -6.23 -13.69 24.70
C GLU A 81 -6.93 -12.96 23.56
N GLN A 82 -6.24 -12.05 22.86
CA GLN A 82 -6.80 -11.35 21.70
C GLN A 82 -7.03 -12.30 20.52
N VAL A 83 -6.14 -13.29 20.35
CA VAL A 83 -6.32 -14.34 19.35
C VAL A 83 -7.49 -15.26 19.70
N ALA A 84 -7.79 -15.48 20.99
CA ALA A 84 -8.93 -16.26 21.45
C ALA A 84 -10.28 -15.53 21.26
N GLN A 85 -10.27 -14.19 21.27
CA GLN A 85 -11.45 -13.35 21.01
C GLN A 85 -11.74 -13.13 19.51
N LEU A 86 -10.87 -13.59 18.60
CA LEU A 86 -11.10 -13.50 17.16
C LEU A 86 -12.32 -14.35 16.75
N GLN A 87 -13.37 -13.68 16.29
CA GLN A 87 -14.59 -14.34 15.80
C GLN A 87 -14.36 -15.18 14.53
N PHE A 88 -13.31 -14.87 13.76
CA PHE A 88 -12.87 -15.64 12.60
C PHE A 88 -11.60 -16.44 12.93
N LYS A 89 -11.78 -17.69 13.37
CA LYS A 89 -10.69 -18.65 13.46
C LYS A 89 -10.27 -19.07 12.05
N VAL A 90 -9.01 -18.79 11.70
CA VAL A 90 -8.44 -19.20 10.41
C VAL A 90 -8.20 -20.72 10.46
N PRO A 91 -8.89 -21.54 9.65
CA PRO A 91 -8.57 -22.96 9.57
C PRO A 91 -7.14 -23.11 8.99
N PHE A 92 -6.34 -24.03 9.55
CA PHE A 92 -4.95 -24.34 9.11
C PHE A 92 -3.87 -23.28 9.37
N TRP A 93 -4.03 -22.42 10.37
CA TRP A 93 -2.92 -21.58 10.81
C TRP A 93 -1.84 -22.41 11.53
N PRO A 94 -0.52 -22.17 11.31
CA PRO A 94 0.12 -21.11 10.49
C PRO A 94 0.49 -21.52 9.06
N TRP A 95 0.16 -22.74 8.64
CA TRP A 95 0.63 -23.29 7.36
C TRP A 95 -0.03 -22.64 6.14
N ALA A 96 -1.33 -22.33 6.18
CA ALA A 96 -2.02 -21.74 5.05
C ALA A 96 -1.45 -20.36 4.64
N PRO A 97 -1.24 -19.39 5.56
CA PRO A 97 -0.55 -18.14 5.23
C PRO A 97 0.90 -18.33 4.76
N ALA A 98 1.64 -19.29 5.35
CA ALA A 98 3.01 -19.57 4.95
C ALA A 98 3.09 -20.13 3.52
N ALA A 99 2.20 -21.07 3.17
CA ALA A 99 2.08 -21.60 1.81
C ALA A 99 1.70 -20.51 0.80
N ALA A 100 0.79 -19.61 1.17
CA ALA A 100 0.40 -18.48 0.31
C ALA A 100 1.57 -17.50 0.08
N ILE A 101 2.36 -17.19 1.12
CA ILE A 101 3.57 -16.36 0.98
C ILE A 101 4.60 -17.06 0.10
N ALA A 102 4.86 -18.35 0.31
CA ALA A 102 5.78 -19.13 -0.51
C ALA A 102 5.33 -19.13 -1.99
N PHE A 103 4.03 -19.27 -2.24
CA PHE A 103 3.45 -19.18 -3.58
C PHE A 103 3.59 -17.78 -4.20
N MET A 104 3.44 -16.71 -3.42
CA MET A 104 3.72 -15.35 -3.91
C MET A 104 5.19 -15.17 -4.29
N LEU A 105 6.12 -15.64 -3.46
CA LEU A 105 7.55 -15.60 -3.78
C LEU A 105 7.88 -16.42 -5.04
N PHE A 106 7.22 -17.56 -5.21
CA PHE A 106 7.31 -18.35 -6.44
C PHE A 106 6.84 -17.55 -7.66
N ILE A 107 5.72 -16.81 -7.57
CA ILE A 107 5.25 -15.93 -8.66
C ILE A 107 6.31 -14.87 -8.99
N PHE A 108 6.94 -14.24 -8.00
CA PHE A 108 8.06 -13.31 -8.24
C PHE A 108 9.23 -13.98 -8.96
N GLY A 109 9.57 -15.21 -8.59
CA GLY A 109 10.58 -16.01 -9.27
C GLY A 109 10.23 -16.29 -10.73
N VAL A 110 8.97 -16.67 -11.01
CA VAL A 110 8.47 -16.91 -12.37
C VAL A 110 8.48 -15.63 -13.20
N LEU A 111 8.01 -14.50 -12.64
CA LEU A 111 8.05 -13.18 -13.26
C LEU A 111 9.47 -12.80 -13.69
N GLY A 112 10.47 -13.14 -12.86
CA GLY A 112 11.88 -12.86 -13.14
C GLY A 112 12.57 -13.88 -14.04
N TYR A 113 12.04 -15.09 -14.15
CA TYR A 113 12.61 -16.13 -15.01
C TYR A 113 12.21 -15.92 -16.48
N PHE A 114 10.95 -15.57 -16.75
CA PHE A 114 10.49 -15.41 -18.13
C PHE A 114 10.82 -14.03 -18.70
N PRO A 115 11.56 -13.93 -19.82
CA PRO A 115 12.02 -12.65 -20.37
C PRO A 115 10.86 -11.73 -20.80
N LYS A 116 9.71 -12.31 -21.16
CA LYS A 116 8.49 -11.55 -21.48
C LYS A 116 7.85 -10.89 -20.26
N THR A 117 8.12 -11.38 -19.05
CA THR A 117 7.50 -10.89 -17.81
C THR A 117 8.48 -10.14 -16.91
N GLN A 118 9.80 -10.26 -17.16
CA GLN A 118 10.85 -9.53 -16.45
C GLN A 118 10.64 -8.01 -16.48
N GLY A 119 10.06 -7.48 -17.57
CA GLY A 119 9.68 -6.07 -17.67
C GLY A 119 8.80 -5.59 -16.51
N ALA A 120 7.91 -6.45 -15.99
CA ALA A 120 7.07 -6.12 -14.84
C ALA A 120 7.85 -5.96 -13.54
N LEU A 121 8.90 -6.76 -13.31
CA LEU A 121 9.75 -6.59 -12.14
C LEU A 121 10.57 -5.30 -12.22
N ILE A 122 11.17 -5.02 -13.39
CA ILE A 122 11.99 -3.82 -13.56
C ILE A 122 11.12 -2.57 -13.40
N VAL A 123 10.00 -2.49 -14.11
CA VAL A 123 9.05 -1.38 -14.00
C VAL A 123 8.53 -1.25 -12.56
N GLY A 124 8.22 -2.38 -11.91
CA GLY A 124 7.79 -2.42 -10.52
C GLY A 124 8.82 -1.90 -9.53
N VAL A 125 10.09 -2.32 -9.64
CA VAL A 125 11.18 -1.87 -8.77
C VAL A 125 11.44 -0.37 -8.95
N VAL A 126 11.50 0.10 -10.21
CA VAL A 126 11.65 1.53 -10.52
C VAL A 126 10.48 2.32 -9.91
N TRP A 127 9.27 1.81 -10.03
CA TRP A 127 8.08 2.42 -9.45
C TRP A 127 8.13 2.49 -7.92
N ILE A 128 8.52 1.40 -7.24
CA ILE A 128 8.69 1.39 -5.78
C ILE A 128 9.77 2.38 -5.34
N ALA A 129 10.91 2.44 -6.04
CA ALA A 129 11.96 3.40 -5.76
C ALA A 129 11.45 4.86 -5.90
N LEU A 130 10.72 5.16 -6.98
CA LEU A 130 10.07 6.46 -7.17
C LEU A 130 9.10 6.80 -6.05
N LEU A 131 8.28 5.84 -5.61
CA LEU A 131 7.35 6.03 -4.50
C LEU A 131 8.08 6.29 -3.17
N ILE A 132 9.20 5.60 -2.90
CA ILE A 132 10.01 5.83 -1.70
C ILE A 132 10.61 7.24 -1.73
N VAL A 133 11.18 7.66 -2.86
CA VAL A 133 11.73 9.01 -3.02
C VAL A 133 10.64 10.06 -2.87
N ALA A 134 9.49 9.88 -3.52
CA ALA A 134 8.35 10.79 -3.39
C ALA A 134 7.84 10.85 -1.95
N TYR A 135 7.75 9.72 -1.26
CA TYR A 135 7.37 9.65 0.15
C TYR A 135 8.37 10.41 1.03
N MET A 136 9.68 10.23 0.85
CA MET A 136 10.69 10.96 1.62
C MET A 136 10.65 12.48 1.37
N LEU A 137 10.36 12.91 0.14
CA LEU A 137 10.30 14.33 -0.22
C LEU A 137 9.00 15.01 0.25
N TRP A 138 7.87 14.31 0.25
CA TRP A 138 6.56 14.89 0.60
C TRP A 138 6.06 14.56 2.00
N VAL A 139 6.45 13.43 2.58
CA VAL A 139 6.09 13.03 3.93
C VAL A 139 7.25 13.38 4.86
N LYS A 140 7.22 14.60 5.42
CA LYS A 140 8.09 14.96 6.54
C LYS A 140 7.84 13.97 7.69
N PRO A 141 8.88 13.41 8.34
CA PRO A 141 8.69 12.45 9.41
C PRO A 141 7.93 13.11 10.56
N MET A 142 6.80 12.54 10.97
CA MET A 142 6.07 12.90 12.20
C MET A 142 6.85 12.53 13.49
N ALA A 143 8.18 12.49 13.45
CA ALA A 143 8.99 12.26 14.65
C ALA A 143 8.73 13.33 15.72
N GLY A 144 8.34 14.56 15.32
CA GLY A 144 8.06 15.67 16.24
C GLY A 144 6.67 15.69 16.90
N GLN A 145 5.65 14.98 16.37
CA GLN A 145 4.29 15.03 16.94
C GLN A 145 4.03 13.94 17.99
N ALA A 146 4.65 12.76 17.86
CA ALA A 146 4.56 11.71 18.87
C ALA A 146 5.18 12.14 20.21
N GLN A 147 6.27 12.92 20.16
CA GLN A 147 6.98 13.42 21.34
C GLN A 147 6.21 14.54 22.06
N ALA A 148 5.45 15.36 21.33
CA ALA A 148 4.58 16.38 21.90
C ALA A 148 3.36 15.78 22.64
N ILE A 149 2.75 14.72 22.09
CA ILE A 149 1.61 14.03 22.72
C ILE A 149 2.04 13.29 23.99
N MET A 150 3.26 12.74 24.01
CA MET A 150 3.82 12.08 25.21
C MET A 150 4.25 13.08 26.29
N SER A 151 4.58 14.32 25.92
CA SER A 151 4.97 15.38 26.85
C SER A 151 3.78 16.07 27.54
N ASP A 152 2.60 16.08 26.90
CA ASP A 152 1.36 16.69 27.43
C ASP A 152 0.43 15.67 28.11
N ALA A 153 0.83 14.40 28.18
CA ALA A 153 0.07 13.38 28.90
C ALA A 153 0.14 13.67 30.41
N PRO A 154 -0.98 13.92 31.11
CA PRO A 154 -0.97 14.11 32.55
C PRO A 154 -0.39 12.87 33.21
N LEU A 155 0.59 13.05 34.09
CA LEU A 155 1.12 11.96 34.92
C LEU A 155 -0.05 11.27 35.63
N PRO A 156 -0.09 9.92 35.67
CA PRO A 156 -1.06 9.22 36.50
C PRO A 156 -0.89 9.74 37.93
N THR A 157 -1.91 10.41 38.46
CA THR A 157 -1.96 10.78 39.86
C THR A 157 -2.29 9.52 40.63
N ASP A 158 -1.29 8.98 41.34
CA ASP A 158 -1.42 7.84 42.24
C ASP A 158 -2.51 8.14 43.28
N HIS A 159 -3.64 7.44 43.16
CA HIS A 159 -4.66 7.31 44.20
C HIS A 159 -5.04 5.84 44.33
#